data_AF-A0A2D7J8A8-F1
#
_entry.id   AF-A0A2D7J8A8-F1
#
_cell.length_a   1.000
_cell.length_b   1.000
_cell.length_c   1.000
_cell.angle_alpha   90.00
_cell.angle_beta   90.00
_cell.angle_gamma   90.00
#
_symmetry.space_group_name_H-M   'P 1'
#
loop_
_entity.id
_entity.type
_entity.pdbx_description
1 polymer ?
#
loop_
_entity_poly.entity_id
_entity_poly.type
_entity_poly.pdbx_seq_one_letter_code
_entity_poly.pdbx_strand_id
1 'polypeptide(L)'
;MNNSLHAVSSGEGKDVILLHGLFGQGSNLRGIARALELHFRVHCLDLPDHGRSPWLSSASLEAYSDEVLKWMNGRQICKSHMIGHSLGGKVAMQL
;
A
#
# COMPACT_ATOMS: atom_id res chain seq x y z
N MET A 1 -0.33 10.34 -18.23
CA MET A 1 0.33 10.38 -16.91
C MET A 1 -0.02 9.10 -16.18
N ASN A 2 0.96 8.38 -15.63
CA ASN A 2 0.72 7.07 -15.02
C ASN A 2 0.06 7.29 -13.65
N ASN A 3 -1.27 7.14 -13.56
CA ASN A 3 -2.08 7.51 -12.41
C ASN A 3 -2.11 6.41 -11.32
N SER A 4 -1.00 5.70 -11.13
CA SER A 4 -0.89 4.57 -10.21
C SER A 4 -0.36 5.02 -8.85
N LEU A 5 -0.76 4.35 -7.76
CA LEU A 5 -0.25 4.63 -6.42
C LEU A 5 1.29 4.56 -6.36
N HIS A 6 1.87 5.50 -5.63
CA HIS A 6 3.28 5.50 -5.34
C HIS A 6 3.60 4.38 -4.34
N ALA A 7 4.64 3.59 -4.62
CA ALA A 7 5.14 2.56 -3.71
C ALA A 7 6.66 2.47 -3.76
N VAL A 8 7.30 2.29 -2.60
CA VAL A 8 8.69 1.83 -2.51
C VAL A 8 8.68 0.34 -2.27
N SER A 9 9.44 -0.42 -3.06
CA SER A 9 9.53 -1.88 -2.93
C SER A 9 10.96 -2.31 -2.64
N SER A 10 11.13 -3.30 -1.76
CA SER A 10 12.42 -3.88 -1.41
C SER A 10 12.29 -5.35 -1.03
N GLY A 11 13.41 -6.08 -1.03
CA GLY A 11 13.42 -7.51 -0.77
C GLY A 11 12.89 -8.34 -1.94
N GLU A 12 12.81 -9.65 -1.71
CA GLU A 12 12.42 -10.65 -2.71
C GLU A 12 11.53 -11.72 -2.07
N GLY A 13 10.79 -12.47 -2.89
CA GLY A 13 9.92 -13.55 -2.43
C GLY A 13 8.44 -13.20 -2.47
N LYS A 14 7.66 -13.67 -1.48
CA LYS A 14 6.21 -13.42 -1.43
C LYS A 14 5.93 -11.95 -1.14
N ASP A 15 4.90 -11.39 -1.77
CA ASP A 15 4.55 -9.98 -1.60
C ASP A 15 3.91 -9.71 -0.22
N VAL A 16 4.36 -8.63 0.43
CA VAL A 16 3.73 -8.05 1.63
C VAL A 16 3.49 -6.57 1.38
N ILE A 17 2.24 -6.13 1.52
CA ILE A 17 1.81 -4.75 1.29
C ILE A 17 1.61 -4.04 2.63
N LEU A 18 2.27 -2.90 2.81
CA LEU A 18 2.24 -2.06 4.01
C LEU A 18 1.43 -0.79 3.73
N LEU A 19 0.36 -0.59 4.49
CA LEU A 19 -0.57 0.54 4.35
C LEU A 19 -0.56 1.42 5.61
N HIS A 20 -0.16 2.68 5.43
CA HIS A 20 -0.05 3.65 6.52
C HIS A 20 -1.42 4.18 7.00
N GLY A 21 -1.43 4.96 8.09
CA GLY A 21 -2.62 5.62 8.63
C GLY A 21 -2.90 6.99 8.02
N LEU A 22 -4.02 7.63 8.42
CA LEU A 22 -4.36 8.99 7.99
C LEU A 22 -3.21 9.98 8.28
N PHE A 23 -2.99 10.92 7.36
CA PHE A 23 -1.89 11.89 7.36
C PHE A 23 -0.47 11.28 7.27
N GLY A 24 -0.38 9.99 6.95
CA GLY A 24 0.88 9.29 6.76
C GLY A 24 1.34 9.20 5.30
N GLN A 25 2.36 8.39 5.08
CA GLN A 25 2.92 7.94 3.81
C GLN A 25 3.63 6.59 4.03
N GLY A 26 3.98 5.87 2.97
CA GLY A 26 4.57 4.53 3.04
C GLY A 26 5.84 4.44 3.90
N SER A 27 6.64 5.50 3.96
CA SER A 27 7.85 5.52 4.80
C SER A 27 7.58 5.49 6.31
N ASN A 28 6.35 5.73 6.78
CA ASN A 28 6.02 5.62 8.20
C ASN A 28 6.17 4.19 8.73
N LEU A 29 6.08 3.18 7.87
CA LEU A 29 6.20 1.77 8.25
C LEU A 29 7.59 1.19 7.97
N ARG A 30 8.62 2.04 7.76
CA ARG A 30 9.97 1.60 7.37
C ARG A 30 10.62 0.62 8.35
N GLY A 31 10.35 0.78 9.65
CA GLY A 31 10.87 -0.14 10.67
C GLY A 31 10.36 -1.57 10.47
N ILE A 32 9.07 -1.72 10.16
CA ILE A 32 8.45 -3.01 9.83
C ILE A 32 8.99 -3.52 8.48
N ALA A 33 9.08 -2.64 7.49
CA ALA A 33 9.55 -3.01 6.16
C ALA A 33 10.96 -3.63 6.18
N ARG A 34 11.90 -3.01 6.90
CA ARG A 34 13.28 -3.51 7.05
C ARG A 34 13.36 -4.89 7.70
N ALA A 35 12.46 -5.19 8.65
CA ALA A 35 12.44 -6.51 9.28
C ALA A 35 11.90 -7.59 8.32
N LEU A 36 10.95 -7.24 7.46
CA LEU A 36 10.28 -8.17 6.55
C LEU A 36 11.04 -8.38 5.22
N GLU A 37 11.79 -7.39 4.74
CA GLU A 37 12.47 -7.46 3.43
C GLU A 37 13.55 -8.56 3.36
N LEU A 38 13.95 -9.12 4.51
CA LEU A 38 14.82 -10.29 4.61
C LEU A 38 14.19 -11.59 4.07
N HIS A 39 12.85 -11.65 4.03
CA HIS A 39 12.10 -12.88 3.69
C HIS A 39 10.96 -12.65 2.69
N PHE A 40 10.60 -11.39 2.44
CA PHE A 40 9.46 -11.01 1.63
C PHE A 40 9.84 -9.89 0.66
N ARG A 41 9.09 -9.79 -0.44
CA ARG A 41 9.06 -8.59 -1.27
C ARG A 41 8.08 -7.61 -0.63
N VAL A 42 8.62 -6.57 0.00
CA VAL A 42 7.84 -5.62 0.79
C VAL A 42 7.50 -4.40 -0.05
N HIS A 43 6.23 -3.99 -0.04
CA HIS A 43 5.72 -2.82 -0.74
C HIS A 43 5.17 -1.80 0.26
N CYS A 44 5.84 -0.66 0.43
CA CYS A 44 5.35 0.46 1.22
C CYS A 44 4.59 1.43 0.31
N LEU A 45 3.26 1.36 0.33
CA LEU A 45 2.41 2.22 -0.50
C LEU A 45 2.14 3.55 0.21
N ASP A 46 2.08 4.62 -0.57
CA ASP A 46 1.37 5.84 -0.19
C ASP A 46 -0.11 5.62 -0.59
N LEU A 47 -1.06 5.66 0.36
CA LEU A 47 -2.50 5.57 0.09
C LEU A 47 -2.97 6.77 -0.76
N PRO A 48 -4.15 6.70 -1.40
CA PRO A 48 -4.71 7.86 -2.08
C PRO A 48 -4.82 9.07 -1.14
N ASP A 49 -4.71 10.28 -1.70
CA ASP A 49 -4.75 11.55 -0.97
C ASP A 49 -3.57 11.77 0.00
N HIS A 50 -2.51 10.95 -0.10
CA HIS A 50 -1.36 10.98 0.81
C HIS A 50 -0.03 10.81 0.08
N GLY A 51 1.05 11.31 0.71
CA GLY A 51 2.41 11.16 0.21
C GLY A 51 2.55 11.65 -1.23
N ARG A 52 2.97 10.75 -2.13
CA ARG A 52 3.14 11.03 -3.56
C ARG A 52 2.05 10.38 -4.43
N SER A 53 1.05 9.76 -3.81
CA SER A 53 -0.03 9.13 -4.56
C SER A 53 -1.04 10.17 -5.05
N PRO A 54 -1.76 9.89 -6.15
CA PRO A 54 -2.80 10.78 -6.65
C PRO A 54 -3.90 11.05 -5.62
N TRP A 55 -4.56 12.19 -5.79
CA TRP A 55 -5.76 12.55 -5.03
C TRP A 55 -7.02 12.07 -5.75
N LEU A 56 -8.01 11.62 -4.98
CA LEU A 56 -9.30 11.19 -5.48
C LEU A 56 -10.32 12.33 -5.42
N SER A 57 -11.36 12.24 -6.25
CA SER A 57 -12.48 13.17 -6.19
C SER A 57 -13.35 12.98 -4.95
N SER A 58 -13.34 11.78 -4.36
CA SER A 58 -14.05 11.45 -3.13
C SER A 58 -13.28 10.38 -2.36
N ALA A 59 -13.16 10.57 -1.04
CA ALA A 59 -12.49 9.65 -0.15
C ALA A 59 -13.51 8.69 0.49
N SER A 60 -13.31 7.39 0.28
CA SER A 60 -14.02 6.33 0.99
C SER A 60 -13.09 5.12 1.15
N LEU A 61 -13.41 4.22 2.09
CA LEU A 61 -12.64 2.99 2.26
C LEU A 61 -12.66 2.13 0.98
N GLU A 62 -13.81 2.06 0.31
CA GLU A 62 -14.00 1.37 -0.97
C GLU A 62 -13.14 1.99 -2.09
N ALA A 63 -13.15 3.32 -2.22
CA ALA A 63 -12.33 4.00 -3.20
C ALA A 63 -10.83 3.76 -2.95
N TYR A 64 -10.41 3.72 -1.68
CA TYR A 64 -9.02 3.46 -1.33
C TYR A 64 -8.63 2.01 -1.58
N SER A 65 -9.48 1.04 -1.24
CA SER A 65 -9.22 -0.37 -1.54
C SER A 65 -9.18 -0.62 -3.04
N ASP A 66 -10.06 0.01 -3.83
CA ASP A 66 -10.07 -0.14 -5.28
C ASP A 66 -8.77 0.33 -5.93
N GLU A 67 -8.21 1.45 -5.46
CA GLU A 67 -6.92 1.93 -5.98
C GLU A 67 -5.75 1.02 -5.57
N VAL A 68 -5.78 0.44 -4.38
CA VAL A 68 -4.80 -0.59 -3.97
C VAL A 68 -4.93 -1.84 -4.85
N LEU A 69 -6.15 -2.29 -5.13
CA LEU A 69 -6.40 -3.45 -5.98
C LEU A 69 -5.98 -3.19 -7.44
N LYS A 70 -6.28 -2.02 -7.99
CA LYS A 70 -5.78 -1.58 -9.31
C LYS A 70 -4.26 -1.57 -9.36
N TRP A 71 -3.61 -1.07 -8.31
CA TRP A 71 -2.15 -1.06 -8.19
C TRP A 71 -1.57 -2.48 -8.15
N MET A 72 -2.21 -3.41 -7.42
CA MET A 72 -1.83 -4.83 -7.37
C MET A 72 -1.97 -5.49 -8.74
N ASN A 73 -3.12 -5.30 -9.40
CA ASN A 73 -3.41 -5.85 -10.72
C ASN A 73 -2.41 -5.36 -11.78
N GLY A 74 -2.07 -4.06 -11.77
CA GLY A 74 -1.06 -3.49 -12.65
C GLY A 74 0.36 -4.05 -12.44
N ARG A 75 0.60 -4.72 -11.32
CA ARG A 75 1.86 -5.40 -10.98
C ARG A 75 1.76 -6.92 -11.01
N GLN A 76 0.61 -7.47 -11.44
CA GLN A 76 0.34 -8.90 -11.49
C GLN A 76 0.47 -9.58 -10.11
N ILE A 77 0.17 -8.85 -9.03
CA ILE A 77 0.18 -9.39 -7.66
C ILE A 77 -1.21 -9.98 -7.37
N CYS A 78 -1.36 -11.28 -7.58
CA CYS A 78 -2.64 -11.97 -7.35
C CYS A 78 -2.91 -12.28 -5.87
N LYS A 79 -1.86 -12.36 -5.04
CA LYS A 79 -1.97 -12.67 -3.61
C LYS A 79 -0.83 -12.00 -2.86
N SER A 80 -1.15 -11.40 -1.72
CA SER A 80 -0.16 -10.79 -0.83
C SER A 80 -0.56 -10.97 0.63
N HIS A 81 0.39 -10.78 1.53
CA HIS A 81 0.09 -10.48 2.93
C HIS A 81 -0.12 -8.98 3.10
N MET A 82 -0.96 -8.57 4.05
CA MET A 82 -1.26 -7.15 4.30
C MET A 82 -0.94 -6.76 5.73
N ILE A 83 -0.34 -5.59 5.90
CA ILE A 83 -0.13 -4.95 7.20
C ILE A 83 -0.64 -3.52 7.08
N GLY A 84 -1.72 -3.23 7.82
CA GLY A 84 -2.34 -1.90 7.82
C GLY A 84 -2.36 -1.29 9.22
N HIS A 85 -2.06 0.01 9.31
CA HIS A 85 -2.19 0.78 10.55
C HIS A 85 -3.35 1.78 10.46
N SER A 86 -4.28 1.75 11.43
CA SER A 86 -5.41 2.68 11.51
C SER A 86 -6.23 2.70 10.22
N LEU A 87 -6.23 3.81 9.46
CA LEU A 87 -6.85 3.92 8.14
C LEU A 87 -6.38 2.79 7.21
N GLY A 88 -5.09 2.53 7.11
CA GLY A 88 -4.54 1.44 6.29
C GLY A 88 -5.01 0.06 6.75
N GLY A 89 -5.30 -0.10 8.04
CA GLY A 89 -5.93 -1.32 8.57
C GLY A 89 -7.36 -1.50 8.05
N LYS A 90 -8.16 -0.42 8.06
CA LYS A 90 -9.52 -0.42 7.50
C LYS A 90 -9.53 -0.67 6.00
N VAL A 91 -8.58 -0.09 5.26
CA VAL A 91 -8.42 -0.35 3.81
C VAL A 91 -8.04 -1.81 3.57
N ALA A 92 -7.10 -2.37 4.36
CA ALA A 92 -6.72 -3.78 4.24
C ALA A 92 -7.87 -4.75 4.53
N MET A 93 -8.80 -4.41 5.43
CA MET A 93 -9.97 -5.24 5.74
C MET A 93 -11.06 -5.19 4.66
N GLN A 94 -11.04 -4.15 3.80
CA GLN A 94 -12.01 -3.97 2.72
C GLN A 94 -11.61 -4.70 1.43
N LEU A 95 -10.31 -5.00 1.26
CA LEU A 95 -9.70 -5.70 0.13
C LEU A 95 -10.02 -7.20 0.11
#